data_AF-A0A957CUJ0-F1
#
_entry.id   AF-A0A957CUJ0-F1
#
_cell.length_a   1.000
_cell.length_b   1.000
_cell.length_c   1.000
_cell.angle_alpha   90.00
_cell.angle_beta   90.00
_cell.angle_gamma   90.00
#
_symmetry.space_group_name_H-M   'P 1'
#
loop_
_entity.id
_entity.type
_entity.pdbx_description
1 polymer ?
#
loop_
_entity_poly.entity_id
_entity_poly.type
_entity_poly.pdbx_seq_one_letter_code
_entity_poly.pdbx_strand_id
1 'polypeptide(L)'
;MTNVSANSTRQQKIDDAVKTAFGNAAWTYEEQLTGGLSTANLHKITVNGNTYVVRIGEPNRAYHQLDREYTAMALAARHQIAPAIYYADRQTGVLMMDFIAGQSLASFHFGDPQQLERFAQFIHKLHQLPAFPEDTPFSEKLDGLLALCVSDVQANDLVQQGMTLKSDLARLLADEEDKRPSHADINPTNLLFDGTRLWLIDWASATQQSFYFDLASASLFFFYQNDAINDAFLRAYLKRPSTPVETAKYFLMRLFVSIYYGLIFLYLSTQNKPQLLSQAEVDTLPEHSHFMLLVGDGKENVATPRSQQKLGFIYLKTALASAQTSRFIQAVTALHN
;
A
#
# COMPACT_ATOMS: atom_id res chain seq x y z
N MET A 1 -7.97 34.95 12.85
CA MET A 1 -9.17 34.90 11.98
C MET A 1 -9.21 33.69 11.03
N THR A 2 -8.18 32.84 10.99
CA THR A 2 -8.08 31.68 10.07
C THR A 2 -8.76 30.40 10.55
N ASN A 3 -8.92 30.18 11.87
CA ASN A 3 -9.53 28.96 12.41
C ASN A 3 -11.07 28.90 12.32
N VAL A 4 -11.74 30.05 12.23
CA VAL A 4 -13.22 30.09 12.17
C VAL A 4 -13.73 29.72 10.79
N SER A 5 -13.06 30.16 9.72
CA SER A 5 -13.44 29.83 8.33
C SER A 5 -13.12 28.38 7.95
N ALA A 6 -12.03 27.81 8.48
CA ALA A 6 -11.70 26.41 8.28
C ALA A 6 -12.69 25.48 9.01
N ASN A 7 -13.05 25.82 10.26
CA ASN A 7 -14.06 25.07 11.02
C ASN A 7 -15.46 25.16 10.41
N SER A 8 -15.87 26.33 9.89
CA SER A 8 -17.17 26.48 9.23
C SER A 8 -17.26 25.66 7.94
N THR A 9 -16.15 25.53 7.21
CA THR A 9 -16.10 24.72 5.98
C THR A 9 -16.16 23.22 6.28
N ARG A 10 -15.50 22.74 7.34
CA ARG A 10 -15.58 21.32 7.78
C ARG A 10 -17.00 20.96 8.18
N GLN A 11 -17.59 21.73 9.10
CA GLN A 11 -18.92 21.47 9.63
C GLN A 11 -19.94 21.38 8.48
N GLN A 12 -19.92 22.36 7.56
CA GLN A 12 -20.81 22.37 6.40
C GLN A 12 -20.65 21.11 5.53
N LYS A 13 -19.40 20.71 5.23
CA LYS A 13 -19.14 19.49 4.44
C LYS A 13 -19.69 18.23 5.10
N ILE A 14 -19.58 18.12 6.43
CA ILE A 14 -20.15 16.99 7.18
C ILE A 14 -21.68 17.08 7.20
N ASP A 15 -22.24 18.28 7.41
CA ASP A 15 -23.70 18.50 7.39
C ASP A 15 -24.29 18.07 6.04
N ASP A 16 -23.67 18.44 4.92
CA ASP A 16 -24.13 18.08 3.58
C ASP A 16 -24.04 16.56 3.33
N ALA A 17 -22.96 15.92 3.78
CA ALA A 17 -22.80 14.47 3.69
C ALA A 17 -23.85 13.72 4.51
N VAL A 18 -24.06 14.12 5.77
CA VAL A 18 -25.08 13.54 6.67
C VAL A 18 -26.48 13.79 6.12
N LYS A 19 -26.75 14.99 5.61
CA LYS A 19 -28.05 15.35 5.04
C LYS A 19 -28.40 14.49 3.83
N THR A 20 -27.42 14.22 2.98
CA THR A 20 -27.60 13.40 1.77
C THR A 20 -27.82 11.93 2.15
N ALA A 21 -27.05 11.41 3.10
CA ALA A 21 -27.11 9.99 3.48
C ALA A 21 -28.30 9.65 4.41
N PHE A 22 -28.67 10.56 5.31
CA PHE A 22 -29.57 10.28 6.44
C PHE A 22 -30.68 11.33 6.63
N GLY A 23 -30.83 12.30 5.71
CA GLY A 23 -31.79 13.38 5.86
C GLY A 23 -31.43 14.32 7.02
N ASN A 24 -32.41 14.85 7.75
CA ASN A 24 -32.15 15.83 8.82
C ASN A 24 -31.67 15.18 10.14
N ALA A 25 -30.96 14.05 10.08
CA ALA A 25 -30.41 13.40 11.26
C ALA A 25 -29.36 14.31 11.93
N ALA A 26 -29.42 14.42 13.26
CA ALA A 26 -28.37 15.07 14.03
C ALA A 26 -27.12 14.18 14.06
N TRP A 27 -25.96 14.81 14.10
CA TRP A 27 -24.68 14.12 14.25
C TRP A 27 -23.83 14.75 15.35
N THR A 28 -22.93 13.96 15.92
CA THR A 28 -21.98 14.39 16.95
C THR A 28 -20.57 14.14 16.46
N TYR A 29 -19.69 15.13 16.69
CA TYR A 29 -18.26 14.98 16.43
C TYR A 29 -17.62 14.20 17.58
N GLU A 30 -16.82 13.19 17.26
CA GLU A 30 -16.02 12.49 18.27
C GLU A 30 -14.60 13.02 18.27
N GLU A 31 -13.85 12.75 17.19
CA GLU A 31 -12.42 13.06 17.13
C GLU A 31 -11.92 13.15 15.69
N GLN A 32 -10.73 13.73 15.55
CA GLN A 32 -9.97 13.64 14.31
C GLN A 32 -9.13 12.38 14.38
N LEU A 33 -9.25 11.52 13.36
CA LEU A 33 -8.42 10.33 13.28
C LEU A 33 -7.06 10.71 12.71
N THR A 34 -6.00 10.30 13.41
CA THR A 34 -4.61 10.45 12.98
C THR A 34 -3.98 9.06 12.89
N GLY A 35 -3.22 8.78 11.82
CA GLY A 35 -2.62 7.46 11.62
C GLY A 35 -1.97 7.30 10.25
N GLY A 36 -0.96 6.42 10.18
CA GLY A 36 -0.17 6.18 8.97
C GLY A 36 0.73 7.34 8.58
N LEU A 37 1.34 7.25 7.39
CA LEU A 37 2.12 8.34 6.77
C LEU A 37 1.22 9.31 5.97
N SER A 38 -0.09 9.05 5.95
CA SER A 38 -1.06 9.81 5.16
C SER A 38 -1.39 11.14 5.85
N THR A 39 -1.49 12.20 5.05
CA THR A 39 -1.96 13.53 5.49
C THR A 39 -3.49 13.66 5.36
N ALA A 40 -4.20 12.53 5.26
CA ALA A 40 -5.65 12.51 5.09
C ALA A 40 -6.37 13.17 6.27
N ASN A 41 -7.30 14.07 5.97
CA ASN A 41 -8.12 14.72 6.98
C ASN A 41 -9.36 13.86 7.26
N LEU A 42 -9.29 13.03 8.30
CA LEU A 42 -10.30 12.06 8.69
C LEU A 42 -10.99 12.47 9.99
N HIS A 43 -12.32 12.46 9.99
CA HIS A 43 -13.14 12.84 11.14
C HIS A 43 -14.08 11.71 11.50
N LYS A 44 -14.06 11.30 12.76
CA LYS A 44 -15.00 10.32 13.31
C LYS A 44 -16.23 11.04 13.84
N ILE A 45 -17.40 10.60 13.39
CA ILE A 45 -18.69 11.16 13.79
C ILE A 45 -19.65 10.04 14.17
N THR A 46 -20.64 10.37 15.00
CA THR A 46 -21.78 9.48 15.28
C THR A 46 -23.08 10.07 14.75
N VAL A 47 -23.84 9.26 14.01
CA VAL A 47 -25.17 9.58 13.46
C VAL A 47 -26.13 8.44 13.83
N ASN A 48 -27.27 8.77 14.45
CA ASN A 48 -28.27 7.78 14.87
C ASN A 48 -27.70 6.59 15.69
N GLY A 49 -26.68 6.84 16.52
CA GLY A 49 -26.03 5.82 17.35
C GLY A 49 -24.99 4.94 16.64
N ASN A 50 -24.75 5.15 15.34
CA ASN A 50 -23.72 4.46 14.57
C ASN A 50 -22.54 5.41 14.27
N THR A 51 -21.33 4.84 14.19
CA THR A 51 -20.10 5.59 13.97
C THR A 51 -19.65 5.55 12.50
N TYR A 52 -19.23 6.68 11.97
CA TYR A 52 -18.77 6.87 10.60
C TYR A 52 -17.45 7.63 10.56
N VAL A 53 -16.73 7.46 9.45
CA VAL A 53 -15.56 8.28 9.11
C VAL A 53 -15.91 9.18 7.94
N VAL A 54 -15.69 10.49 8.11
CA VAL A 54 -15.75 11.47 7.03
C VAL A 54 -14.34 11.89 6.67
N ARG A 55 -13.92 11.59 5.44
CA ARG A 55 -12.70 12.12 4.84
C ARG A 55 -13.02 13.41 4.11
N ILE A 56 -12.23 14.44 4.37
CA ILE A 56 -12.30 15.71 3.66
C ILE A 56 -10.98 15.90 2.90
N GLY A 57 -10.98 15.43 1.65
CA GLY A 57 -9.85 15.56 0.75
C GLY A 57 -9.77 16.90 0.04
N GLU A 58 -8.65 17.10 -0.65
CA GLU A 58 -8.47 18.19 -1.61
C GLU A 58 -8.80 17.65 -3.01
N PRO A 59 -9.82 18.18 -3.70
CA PRO A 59 -10.28 17.63 -4.99
C PRO A 59 -9.26 17.76 -6.13
N ASN A 60 -8.28 18.68 -6.02
CA ASN A 60 -7.33 19.02 -7.08
C ASN A 60 -5.89 18.61 -6.77
N ARG A 61 -5.65 17.38 -6.29
CA ARG A 61 -4.27 16.86 -6.17
C ARG A 61 -3.83 16.26 -7.50
N ALA A 62 -2.73 16.78 -8.06
CA ALA A 62 -2.19 16.40 -9.37
C ALA A 62 -1.92 14.88 -9.57
N TYR A 63 -1.85 14.12 -8.48
CA TYR A 63 -1.53 12.68 -8.49
C TYR A 63 -2.63 11.79 -7.89
N HIS A 64 -3.75 12.35 -7.42
CA HIS A 64 -4.87 11.59 -6.88
C HIS A 64 -6.10 11.73 -7.77
N GLN A 65 -6.40 10.68 -8.51
CA GLN A 65 -7.62 10.60 -9.31
C GLN A 65 -8.77 10.08 -8.44
N LEU A 66 -9.50 11.00 -7.79
CA LEU A 66 -10.65 10.65 -6.95
C LEU A 66 -11.69 9.80 -7.69
N ASP A 67 -11.82 9.97 -9.00
CA ASP A 67 -12.69 9.14 -9.84
C ASP A 67 -12.35 7.67 -9.78
N ARG A 68 -11.06 7.33 -9.94
CA ARG A 68 -10.58 5.95 -9.87
C ARG A 68 -10.73 5.39 -8.46
N GLU A 69 -10.26 6.14 -7.46
CA GLU A 69 -10.35 5.74 -6.04
C GLU A 69 -11.80 5.43 -5.66
N TYR A 70 -12.74 6.34 -5.94
CA TYR A 70 -14.13 6.19 -5.50
C TYR A 70 -14.83 5.07 -6.25
N THR A 71 -14.46 4.85 -7.51
CA THR A 71 -14.98 3.74 -8.32
C THR A 71 -14.51 2.39 -7.76
N ALA A 72 -13.21 2.24 -7.53
CA ALA A 72 -12.63 1.03 -6.96
C ALA A 72 -13.21 0.73 -5.57
N MET A 73 -13.25 1.74 -4.70
CA MET A 73 -13.76 1.60 -3.34
C MET A 73 -15.25 1.26 -3.32
N ALA A 74 -16.09 1.88 -4.16
CA ALA A 74 -17.51 1.56 -4.23
C ALA A 74 -17.76 0.12 -4.71
N LEU A 75 -16.98 -0.39 -5.65
CA LEU A 75 -17.03 -1.78 -6.07
C LEU A 75 -16.61 -2.71 -4.92
N ALA A 76 -15.48 -2.44 -4.27
CA ALA A 76 -15.00 -3.23 -3.15
C ALA A 76 -15.97 -3.24 -1.96
N ALA A 77 -16.65 -2.12 -1.68
CA ALA A 77 -17.63 -1.98 -0.60
C ALA A 77 -18.85 -2.89 -0.83
N ARG A 78 -19.37 -2.96 -2.07
CA ARG A 78 -20.49 -3.86 -2.43
C ARG A 78 -20.18 -5.33 -2.17
N HIS A 79 -18.90 -5.69 -2.21
CA HIS A 79 -18.42 -7.04 -1.93
C HIS A 79 -17.87 -7.21 -0.52
N GLN A 80 -18.06 -6.23 0.38
CA GLN A 80 -17.62 -6.28 1.78
C GLN A 80 -16.09 -6.48 1.90
N ILE A 81 -15.33 -5.84 1.02
CA ILE A 81 -13.86 -5.76 1.07
C ILE A 81 -13.43 -4.39 1.62
N ALA A 82 -14.13 -3.32 1.21
CA ALA A 82 -13.99 -1.98 1.77
C ALA A 82 -15.17 -1.64 2.70
N PRO A 83 -15.03 -0.66 3.62
CA PRO A 83 -16.14 -0.13 4.39
C PRO A 83 -17.29 0.36 3.51
N ALA A 84 -18.54 0.26 3.98
CA ALA A 84 -19.69 0.74 3.21
C ALA A 84 -19.61 2.26 3.04
N ILE A 85 -19.96 2.75 1.84
CA ILE A 85 -19.96 4.18 1.51
C ILE A 85 -21.38 4.72 1.59
N TYR A 86 -21.55 5.82 2.31
CA TYR A 86 -22.85 6.51 2.48
C TYR A 86 -22.91 7.84 1.74
N TYR A 87 -21.75 8.46 1.50
CA TYR A 87 -21.65 9.67 0.71
C TYR A 87 -20.28 9.73 0.03
N ALA A 88 -20.26 10.14 -1.23
CA ALA A 88 -19.02 10.31 -1.98
C ALA A 88 -19.19 11.43 -3.00
N ASP A 89 -18.55 12.56 -2.77
CA ASP A 89 -18.53 13.69 -3.68
C ASP A 89 -17.09 14.01 -4.10
N ARG A 90 -16.83 13.82 -5.38
CA ARG A 90 -15.53 14.03 -6.01
C ARG A 90 -15.21 15.50 -6.17
N GLN A 91 -16.22 16.35 -6.38
CA GLN A 91 -16.01 17.79 -6.59
C GLN A 91 -15.53 18.47 -5.32
N THR A 92 -16.04 18.04 -4.16
CA THR A 92 -15.67 18.60 -2.86
C THR A 92 -14.59 17.79 -2.13
N GLY A 93 -14.25 16.61 -2.66
CA GLY A 93 -13.30 15.66 -2.06
C GLY A 93 -13.83 14.96 -0.81
N VAL A 94 -15.14 14.97 -0.57
CA VAL A 94 -15.76 14.45 0.64
C VAL A 94 -16.17 12.98 0.43
N LEU A 95 -15.87 12.15 1.42
CA LEU A 95 -16.25 10.73 1.45
C LEU A 95 -16.70 10.38 2.87
N MET A 96 -17.86 9.76 3.03
CA MET A 96 -18.36 9.24 4.29
C MET A 96 -18.58 7.73 4.19
N MET A 97 -18.00 7.01 5.13
CA MET A 97 -18.00 5.55 5.17
C MET A 97 -18.20 5.00 6.59
N ASP A 98 -18.51 3.71 6.71
CA ASP A 98 -18.51 3.02 8.01
C ASP A 98 -17.16 3.21 8.73
N PHE A 99 -17.22 3.44 10.05
CA PHE A 99 -16.05 3.27 10.90
C PHE A 99 -15.86 1.78 11.23
N ILE A 100 -14.73 1.20 10.82
CA ILE A 100 -14.38 -0.17 11.18
C ILE A 100 -13.56 -0.14 12.47
N ALA A 101 -14.14 -0.66 13.55
CA ALA A 101 -13.44 -0.88 14.80
C ALA A 101 -12.47 -2.06 14.66
N GLY A 102 -11.29 -1.79 14.09
CA GLY A 102 -10.24 -2.78 13.93
C GLY A 102 -9.67 -3.22 15.29
N GLN A 103 -9.44 -4.52 15.44
CA GLN A 103 -8.52 -5.06 16.42
C GLN A 103 -7.09 -4.88 15.93
N SER A 104 -6.12 -4.95 16.85
CA SER A 104 -4.71 -4.93 16.48
C SER A 104 -4.41 -6.05 15.48
N LEU A 105 -3.78 -5.72 14.35
CA LEU A 105 -3.27 -6.72 13.40
C LEU A 105 -2.27 -7.69 14.06
N ALA A 106 -1.69 -7.36 15.23
CA ALA A 106 -0.88 -8.30 16.00
C ALA A 106 -1.67 -9.56 16.42
N SER A 107 -3.00 -9.51 16.44
CA SER A 107 -3.85 -10.69 16.65
C SER A 107 -3.93 -11.60 15.42
N PHE A 108 -3.61 -11.08 14.22
CA PHE A 108 -3.67 -11.79 12.96
C PHE A 108 -2.29 -12.35 12.58
N HIS A 109 -2.10 -13.66 12.76
CA HIS A 109 -0.79 -14.31 12.65
C HIS A 109 -0.63 -14.96 11.26
N PHE A 110 0.18 -14.36 10.38
CA PHE A 110 0.43 -14.89 9.04
C PHE A 110 1.22 -16.21 8.99
N GLY A 111 1.81 -16.62 10.12
CA GLY A 111 2.41 -17.95 10.27
C GLY A 111 1.40 -19.07 10.55
N ASP A 112 0.16 -18.73 10.94
CA ASP A 112 -0.93 -19.69 11.09
C ASP A 112 -1.52 -20.03 9.71
N PRO A 113 -1.50 -21.31 9.28
CA PRO A 113 -2.02 -21.71 7.98
C PRO A 113 -3.46 -21.28 7.70
N GLN A 114 -4.35 -21.30 8.71
CA GLN A 114 -5.76 -20.94 8.52
C GLN A 114 -5.92 -19.44 8.29
N GLN A 115 -5.15 -18.62 8.99
CA GLN A 115 -5.18 -17.17 8.83
C GLN A 115 -4.50 -16.74 7.54
N LEU A 116 -3.40 -17.39 7.16
CA LEU A 116 -2.74 -17.18 5.87
C LEU A 116 -3.68 -17.52 4.71
N GLU A 117 -4.38 -18.65 4.79
CA GLU A 117 -5.38 -19.04 3.79
C GLU A 117 -6.52 -18.02 3.70
N ARG A 118 -7.06 -17.59 4.85
CA ARG A 118 -8.10 -16.56 4.90
C ARG A 118 -7.65 -15.24 4.27
N PHE A 119 -6.41 -14.83 4.50
CA PHE A 119 -5.86 -13.62 3.89
C PHE A 119 -5.68 -13.79 2.37
N ALA A 120 -5.17 -14.93 1.92
CA ALA A 120 -5.04 -15.24 0.51
C ALA A 120 -6.40 -15.28 -0.20
N GLN A 121 -7.42 -15.87 0.43
CA GLN A 121 -8.78 -15.89 -0.09
C GLN A 121 -9.42 -14.50 -0.12
N PHE A 122 -9.11 -13.64 0.85
CA PHE A 122 -9.56 -12.25 0.87
C PHE A 122 -9.00 -11.44 -0.30
N ILE A 123 -7.69 -11.54 -0.56
CA ILE A 123 -7.06 -10.91 -1.74
C ILE A 123 -7.56 -11.54 -3.04
N HIS A 124 -7.74 -12.86 -3.09
CA HIS A 124 -8.35 -13.53 -4.22
C HIS A 124 -9.74 -12.99 -4.53
N LYS A 125 -10.58 -12.75 -3.51
CA LYS A 125 -11.91 -12.16 -3.69
C LYS A 125 -11.85 -10.75 -4.29
N LEU A 126 -10.88 -9.93 -3.85
CA LEU A 126 -10.61 -8.62 -4.46
C LEU A 126 -10.26 -8.75 -5.94
N HIS A 127 -9.37 -9.68 -6.30
CA HIS A 127 -8.94 -9.87 -7.68
C HIS A 127 -10.03 -10.47 -8.59
N GLN A 128 -11.18 -10.87 -8.06
CA GLN A 128 -12.36 -11.34 -8.83
C GLN A 128 -13.42 -10.24 -9.03
N LEU A 129 -13.19 -9.02 -8.55
CA LEU A 129 -14.10 -7.90 -8.79
C LEU A 129 -14.15 -7.51 -10.27
N PRO A 130 -15.14 -6.69 -10.69
CA PRO A 130 -15.08 -6.03 -11.99
C PRO A 130 -13.81 -5.19 -12.13
N ALA A 131 -13.34 -5.04 -13.36
CA ALA A 131 -12.11 -4.30 -13.65
C ALA A 131 -12.16 -2.86 -13.10
N PHE A 132 -11.02 -2.41 -12.56
CA PHE A 132 -10.85 -1.03 -12.11
C PHE A 132 -10.37 -0.14 -13.26
N PRO A 133 -10.56 1.19 -13.17
CA PRO A 133 -9.88 2.10 -14.09
C PRO A 133 -8.35 1.95 -13.94
N GLU A 134 -7.67 1.87 -15.09
CA GLU A 134 -6.21 1.84 -15.13
C GLU A 134 -5.61 3.19 -14.69
N ASP A 135 -4.37 3.16 -14.24
CA ASP A 135 -3.56 4.32 -13.91
C ASP A 135 -2.20 4.20 -14.61
N THR A 136 -1.40 5.26 -14.52
CA THR A 136 0.00 5.22 -14.94
C THR A 136 0.71 4.01 -14.30
N PRO A 137 1.44 3.20 -15.09
CA PRO A 137 2.18 2.06 -14.57
C PRO A 137 3.09 2.46 -13.40
N PHE A 138 3.17 1.60 -12.37
CA PHE A 138 3.97 1.88 -11.18
C PHE A 138 5.46 2.07 -11.45
N SER A 139 5.96 1.41 -12.50
CA SER A 139 7.30 1.63 -13.00
C SER A 139 7.52 3.10 -13.39
N GLU A 140 6.62 3.70 -14.16
CA GLU A 140 6.71 5.09 -14.62
C GLU A 140 6.45 6.09 -13.49
N LYS A 141 5.51 5.81 -12.59
CA LYS A 141 5.29 6.65 -11.40
C LYS A 141 6.56 6.78 -10.57
N LEU A 142 7.31 5.69 -10.44
CA LEU A 142 8.55 5.68 -9.67
C LEU A 142 9.64 6.55 -10.32
N ASP A 143 9.70 6.59 -11.65
CA ASP A 143 10.60 7.49 -12.39
C ASP A 143 10.28 8.95 -12.05
N GLY A 144 8.98 9.31 -12.01
CA GLY A 144 8.53 10.63 -11.59
C GLY A 144 8.88 10.98 -10.14
N LEU A 145 8.70 10.04 -9.19
CA LEU A 145 9.06 10.25 -7.78
C LEU A 145 10.57 10.42 -7.59
N LEU A 146 11.39 9.64 -8.30
CA LEU A 146 12.84 9.75 -8.21
C LEU A 146 13.33 11.10 -8.75
N ALA A 147 12.73 11.61 -9.83
CA ALA A 147 13.06 12.93 -10.38
C ALA A 147 12.83 14.08 -9.38
N LEU A 148 11.97 13.87 -8.36
CA LEU A 148 11.71 14.82 -7.28
C LEU A 148 12.69 14.70 -6.09
N CYS A 149 13.50 13.64 -6.04
CA CYS A 149 14.51 13.46 -4.99
C CYS A 149 15.67 14.45 -5.15
N VAL A 150 16.48 14.62 -4.11
CA VAL A 150 17.73 15.40 -4.21
C VAL A 150 18.75 14.69 -5.11
N SER A 151 19.62 15.47 -5.78
CA SER A 151 20.57 14.98 -6.79
C SER A 151 21.49 13.87 -6.28
N ASP A 152 21.92 13.93 -5.02
CA ASP A 152 22.78 12.90 -4.42
C ASP A 152 22.09 11.54 -4.30
N VAL A 153 20.78 11.52 -4.00
CA VAL A 153 19.98 10.29 -3.99
C VAL A 153 19.81 9.76 -5.41
N GLN A 154 19.54 10.66 -6.37
CA GLN A 154 19.43 10.27 -7.77
C GLN A 154 20.75 9.68 -8.28
N ALA A 155 21.90 10.26 -7.93
CA ALA A 155 23.21 9.82 -8.38
C ALA A 155 23.77 8.61 -7.63
N ASN A 156 23.08 8.10 -6.60
CA ASN A 156 23.57 6.98 -5.80
C ASN A 156 23.59 5.67 -6.61
N ASP A 157 24.69 4.92 -6.53
CA ASP A 157 24.90 3.70 -7.31
C ASP A 157 23.84 2.61 -7.06
N LEU A 158 23.41 2.42 -5.81
CA LEU A 158 22.36 1.44 -5.48
C LEU A 158 21.01 1.85 -6.04
N VAL A 159 20.73 3.16 -6.04
CA VAL A 159 19.50 3.72 -6.64
C VAL A 159 19.52 3.50 -8.16
N GLN A 160 20.63 3.81 -8.83
CA GLN A 160 20.78 3.61 -10.29
C GLN A 160 20.66 2.13 -10.69
N GLN A 161 21.31 1.24 -9.95
CA GLN A 161 21.17 -0.21 -10.16
C GLN A 161 19.72 -0.68 -9.91
N GLY A 162 19.09 -0.18 -8.85
CA GLY A 162 17.68 -0.45 -8.54
C GLY A 162 16.75 -0.01 -9.67
N MET A 163 16.94 1.19 -10.21
CA MET A 163 16.14 1.72 -11.34
C MET A 163 16.30 0.89 -12.62
N THR A 164 17.52 0.43 -12.89
CA THR A 164 17.79 -0.45 -14.05
C THR A 164 17.05 -1.77 -13.88
N LEU A 165 17.24 -2.44 -12.74
CA LEU A 165 16.57 -3.72 -12.44
C LEU A 165 15.04 -3.57 -12.41
N LYS A 166 14.51 -2.48 -11.83
CA LYS A 166 13.08 -2.12 -11.87
C LYS A 166 12.55 -2.11 -13.28
N SER A 167 13.27 -1.47 -14.20
CA SER A 167 12.85 -1.32 -15.60
C SER A 167 12.86 -2.67 -16.34
N ASP A 168 13.85 -3.50 -16.09
CA ASP A 168 13.93 -4.85 -16.67
C ASP A 168 12.83 -5.77 -16.14
N LEU A 169 12.60 -5.76 -14.82
CA LEU A 169 11.52 -6.51 -14.20
C LEU A 169 10.14 -6.05 -14.68
N ALA A 170 9.91 -4.73 -14.82
CA ALA A 170 8.65 -4.20 -15.33
C ALA A 170 8.35 -4.70 -16.74
N ARG A 171 9.36 -4.74 -17.61
CA ARG A 171 9.24 -5.25 -18.98
C ARG A 171 8.98 -6.75 -18.99
N LEU A 172 9.70 -7.51 -18.17
CA LEU A 172 9.62 -8.96 -18.11
C LEU A 172 8.29 -9.46 -17.52
N LEU A 173 7.72 -8.70 -16.57
CA LEU A 173 6.46 -9.03 -15.88
C LEU A 173 5.23 -8.39 -16.52
N ALA A 174 5.37 -7.74 -17.68
CA ALA A 174 4.27 -7.15 -18.41
C ALA A 174 3.44 -8.23 -19.10
N ASP A 175 2.44 -8.76 -18.39
CA ASP A 175 1.50 -9.75 -18.89
C ASP A 175 0.04 -9.29 -18.65
N GLU A 176 -0.72 -9.16 -19.73
CA GLU A 176 -2.14 -8.78 -19.69
C GLU A 176 -3.01 -9.85 -19.02
N GLU A 177 -2.63 -11.13 -19.07
CA GLU A 177 -3.36 -12.22 -18.42
C GLU A 177 -3.29 -12.13 -16.89
N ASP A 178 -2.30 -11.42 -16.36
CA ASP A 178 -2.13 -11.19 -14.93
C ASP A 178 -2.88 -9.96 -14.42
N LYS A 179 -3.47 -9.13 -15.30
CA LYS A 179 -4.17 -7.92 -14.86
C LYS A 179 -5.45 -8.26 -14.09
N ARG A 180 -5.55 -7.78 -12.85
CA ARG A 180 -6.73 -7.88 -12.00
C ARG A 180 -6.99 -6.55 -11.30
N PRO A 181 -8.24 -6.25 -10.89
CA PRO A 181 -8.50 -5.13 -9.99
C PRO A 181 -7.73 -5.35 -8.70
N SER A 182 -6.84 -4.42 -8.36
CA SER A 182 -5.90 -4.55 -7.25
C SER A 182 -6.02 -3.35 -6.31
N HIS A 183 -5.75 -3.56 -5.03
CA HIS A 183 -5.65 -2.49 -4.04
C HIS A 183 -4.41 -1.64 -4.29
N ALA A 184 -3.33 -2.29 -4.72
CA ALA A 184 -2.08 -1.69 -5.13
C ALA A 184 -1.30 -0.98 -4.01
N ASP A 185 -1.70 -1.19 -2.76
CA ASP A 185 -1.02 -0.71 -1.55
C ASP A 185 -1.38 -1.57 -0.31
N ILE A 186 -1.24 -2.89 -0.45
CA ILE A 186 -1.49 -3.85 0.64
C ILE A 186 -0.38 -3.70 1.68
N ASN A 187 -0.66 -2.99 2.78
CA ASN A 187 0.28 -2.74 3.87
C ASN A 187 -0.44 -2.76 5.24
N PRO A 188 0.30 -2.76 6.38
CA PRO A 188 -0.30 -2.92 7.71
C PRO A 188 -1.18 -1.75 8.16
N THR A 189 -1.04 -0.56 7.57
CA THR A 189 -1.91 0.58 7.91
C THR A 189 -3.23 0.56 7.15
N ASN A 190 -3.30 -0.20 6.05
CA ASN A 190 -4.47 -0.29 5.18
C ASN A 190 -5.29 -1.57 5.38
N LEU A 191 -4.76 -2.57 6.10
CA LEU A 191 -5.45 -3.80 6.42
C LEU A 191 -6.04 -3.73 7.84
N LEU A 192 -7.34 -3.93 7.97
CA LEU A 192 -8.02 -3.99 9.28
C LEU A 192 -8.61 -5.38 9.50
N PHE A 193 -8.62 -5.82 10.77
CA PHE A 193 -9.30 -7.04 11.18
C PHE A 193 -10.31 -6.72 12.29
N ASP A 194 -11.60 -6.95 12.06
CA ASP A 194 -12.64 -6.61 13.05
C ASP A 194 -12.91 -7.75 14.08
N GLY A 195 -12.12 -8.83 14.03
CA GLY A 195 -12.34 -10.07 14.77
C GLY A 195 -13.07 -11.16 13.98
N THR A 196 -13.78 -10.79 12.92
CA THR A 196 -14.64 -11.67 12.12
C THR A 196 -14.33 -11.63 10.62
N ARG A 197 -13.69 -10.58 10.10
CA ARG A 197 -13.20 -10.50 8.72
C ARG A 197 -12.17 -9.39 8.54
N LEU A 198 -11.51 -9.46 7.39
CA LEU A 198 -10.55 -8.47 6.94
C LEU A 198 -11.25 -7.37 6.13
N TRP A 199 -10.69 -6.17 6.19
CA TRP A 199 -11.09 -5.00 5.43
C TRP A 199 -9.87 -4.29 4.86
N LEU A 200 -10.04 -3.66 3.71
CA LEU A 200 -9.06 -2.76 3.12
C LEU A 200 -9.60 -1.33 3.11
N ILE A 201 -8.75 -0.40 3.53
CA ILE A 201 -8.98 1.04 3.51
C ILE A 201 -7.90 1.74 2.68
N ASP A 202 -8.11 3.02 2.38
CA ASP A 202 -7.22 3.84 1.54
C ASP A 202 -7.01 3.28 0.12
N TRP A 203 -7.99 3.55 -0.74
CA TRP A 203 -8.06 3.03 -2.11
C TRP A 203 -7.42 3.96 -3.14
N ALA A 204 -6.63 4.95 -2.73
CA ALA A 204 -6.07 5.97 -3.62
C ALA A 204 -5.16 5.39 -4.72
N SER A 205 -4.47 4.30 -4.40
CA SER A 205 -3.57 3.58 -5.33
C SER A 205 -4.29 2.53 -6.18
N ALA A 206 -5.54 2.19 -5.86
CA ALA A 206 -6.25 1.09 -6.49
C ALA A 206 -6.34 1.26 -8.00
N THR A 207 -6.03 0.19 -8.73
CA THR A 207 -5.95 0.20 -10.19
C THR A 207 -6.02 -1.22 -10.76
N GLN A 208 -6.20 -1.34 -12.07
CA GLN A 208 -6.09 -2.59 -12.78
C GLN A 208 -4.61 -2.85 -13.12
N GLN A 209 -4.01 -3.87 -12.51
CA GLN A 209 -2.60 -4.20 -12.70
C GLN A 209 -2.31 -5.68 -12.42
N SER A 210 -1.06 -6.11 -12.61
CA SER A 210 -0.64 -7.47 -12.27
C SER A 210 -0.99 -7.82 -10.82
N PHE A 211 -1.79 -8.86 -10.62
CA PHE A 211 -2.22 -9.30 -9.29
C PHE A 211 -1.05 -9.73 -8.39
N TYR A 212 0.09 -10.10 -8.99
CA TYR A 212 1.31 -10.41 -8.26
C TYR A 212 1.82 -9.22 -7.46
N PHE A 213 1.51 -7.97 -7.85
CA PHE A 213 1.94 -6.80 -7.10
C PHE A 213 1.32 -6.78 -5.70
N ASP A 214 0.00 -7.01 -5.57
CA ASP A 214 -0.66 -7.09 -4.26
C ASP A 214 -0.12 -8.26 -3.42
N LEU A 215 0.13 -9.42 -4.05
CA LEU A 215 0.72 -10.58 -3.35
C LEU A 215 2.16 -10.32 -2.90
N ALA A 216 2.93 -9.57 -3.67
CA ALA A 216 4.31 -9.20 -3.37
C ALA A 216 4.38 -8.08 -2.31
N SER A 217 3.43 -7.15 -2.30
CA SER A 217 3.27 -6.17 -1.22
C SER A 217 2.90 -6.87 0.10
N ALA A 218 1.98 -7.83 0.05
CA ALA A 218 1.70 -8.69 1.20
C ALA A 218 2.95 -9.41 1.72
N SER A 219 3.75 -9.99 0.80
CA SER A 219 5.05 -10.58 1.14
C SER A 219 5.96 -9.59 1.84
N LEU A 220 6.10 -8.38 1.30
CA LEU A 220 7.00 -7.36 1.80
C LEU A 220 6.66 -6.95 3.24
N PHE A 221 5.38 -6.74 3.53
CA PHE A 221 4.98 -6.15 4.81
C PHE A 221 4.67 -7.17 5.92
N PHE A 222 4.24 -8.39 5.58
CA PHE A 222 3.73 -9.33 6.58
C PHE A 222 4.63 -10.55 6.81
N PHE A 223 5.41 -10.96 5.81
CA PHE A 223 6.23 -12.18 5.88
C PHE A 223 7.46 -12.09 4.97
N TYR A 224 8.20 -10.98 5.11
CA TYR A 224 9.37 -10.67 4.28
C TYR A 224 10.41 -11.78 4.35
N GLN A 225 10.98 -12.14 3.19
CA GLN A 225 12.02 -13.16 3.03
C GLN A 225 11.72 -14.54 3.67
N ASN A 226 10.46 -14.85 3.98
CA ASN A 226 10.06 -16.17 4.46
C ASN A 226 9.53 -17.03 3.32
N ASP A 227 10.42 -17.75 2.62
CA ASP A 227 10.03 -18.50 1.42
C ASP A 227 8.96 -19.57 1.68
N ALA A 228 8.99 -20.22 2.84
CA ALA A 228 7.98 -21.22 3.20
C ALA A 228 6.57 -20.60 3.30
N ILE A 229 6.42 -19.43 3.95
CA ILE A 229 5.14 -18.72 4.01
C ILE A 229 4.76 -18.17 2.65
N ASN A 230 5.70 -17.64 1.87
CA ASN A 230 5.44 -17.13 0.52
C ASN A 230 4.89 -18.22 -0.41
N ASP A 231 5.49 -19.41 -0.40
CA ASP A 231 5.03 -20.55 -1.21
C ASP A 231 3.66 -21.05 -0.76
N ALA A 232 3.42 -21.10 0.56
CA ALA A 232 2.12 -21.45 1.12
C ALA A 232 1.04 -20.42 0.75
N PHE A 233 1.37 -19.13 0.80
CA PHE A 233 0.48 -18.02 0.48
C PHE A 233 0.09 -18.03 -1.01
N LEU A 234 1.06 -18.17 -1.92
CA LEU A 234 0.78 -18.26 -3.35
C LEU A 234 -0.13 -19.46 -3.67
N ARG A 235 0.15 -20.62 -3.08
CA ARG A 235 -0.68 -21.82 -3.23
C ARG A 235 -2.10 -21.61 -2.72
N ALA A 236 -2.25 -20.99 -1.54
CA ALA A 236 -3.55 -20.68 -0.96
C ALA A 236 -4.35 -19.71 -1.85
N TYR A 237 -3.69 -18.70 -2.42
CA TYR A 237 -4.30 -17.75 -3.34
C TYR A 237 -4.76 -18.41 -4.64
N LEU A 238 -3.91 -19.26 -5.25
CA LEU A 238 -4.22 -19.98 -6.48
C LEU A 238 -5.23 -21.12 -6.28
N LYS A 239 -5.37 -21.61 -5.06
CA LYS A 239 -6.18 -22.79 -4.68
C LYS A 239 -5.72 -24.07 -5.38
N ARG A 240 -4.47 -24.09 -5.84
CA ARG A 240 -3.78 -25.22 -6.49
C ARG A 240 -2.27 -25.03 -6.39
N PRO A 241 -1.46 -26.07 -6.68
CA PRO A 241 -0.03 -25.87 -6.88
C PRO A 241 0.23 -24.82 -7.98
N SER A 242 1.22 -23.95 -7.75
CA SER A 242 1.71 -23.00 -8.75
C SER A 242 2.52 -23.72 -9.82
N THR A 243 2.45 -23.23 -11.05
CA THR A 243 3.36 -23.64 -12.12
C THR A 243 4.75 -23.00 -11.93
N PRO A 244 5.80 -23.51 -12.60
CA PRO A 244 7.11 -22.86 -12.57
C PRO A 244 7.08 -21.39 -13.00
N VAL A 245 6.26 -21.06 -14.01
CA VAL A 245 6.07 -19.68 -14.51
C VAL A 245 5.44 -18.80 -13.43
N GLU A 246 4.38 -19.26 -12.76
CA GLU A 246 3.71 -18.50 -11.70
C GLU A 246 4.63 -18.28 -10.50
N THR A 247 5.38 -19.30 -10.10
CA THR A 247 6.40 -19.18 -9.04
C THR A 247 7.49 -18.17 -9.44
N ALA A 248 7.94 -18.18 -10.70
CA ALA A 248 8.92 -17.25 -11.22
C ALA A 248 8.39 -15.80 -11.23
N LYS A 249 7.18 -15.56 -11.74
CA LYS A 249 6.52 -14.25 -11.73
C LYS A 249 6.38 -13.71 -10.31
N TYR A 250 5.93 -14.54 -9.38
CA TYR A 250 5.77 -14.11 -7.99
C TYR A 250 7.11 -13.74 -7.35
N PHE A 251 8.16 -14.55 -7.54
CA PHE A 251 9.49 -14.26 -7.06
C PHE A 251 10.04 -12.93 -7.63
N LEU A 252 9.96 -12.74 -8.95
CA LEU A 252 10.45 -11.53 -9.61
C LEU A 252 9.64 -10.29 -9.21
N MET A 253 8.33 -10.42 -9.01
CA MET A 253 7.50 -9.32 -8.51
C MET A 253 7.85 -8.94 -7.06
N ARG A 254 8.26 -9.89 -6.21
CA ARG A 254 8.78 -9.56 -4.86
C ARG A 254 10.05 -8.71 -4.93
N LEU A 255 10.94 -8.96 -5.89
CA LEU A 255 12.11 -8.09 -6.13
C LEU A 255 11.67 -6.70 -6.61
N PHE A 256 10.75 -6.63 -7.57
CA PHE A 256 10.20 -5.36 -8.07
C PHE A 256 9.59 -4.52 -6.94
N VAL A 257 8.73 -5.13 -6.11
CA VAL A 257 8.06 -4.45 -4.98
C VAL A 257 9.07 -4.02 -3.90
N SER A 258 10.11 -4.80 -3.65
CA SER A 258 11.21 -4.39 -2.75
C SER A 258 11.90 -3.13 -3.28
N ILE A 259 12.21 -3.06 -4.57
CA ILE A 259 12.79 -1.84 -5.19
C ILE A 259 11.80 -0.67 -5.13
N TYR A 260 10.52 -0.93 -5.46
CA TYR A 260 9.45 0.06 -5.47
C TYR A 260 9.31 0.76 -4.11
N TYR A 261 9.11 -0.01 -3.03
CA TYR A 261 9.01 0.57 -1.69
C TYR A 261 10.35 1.12 -1.20
N GLY A 262 11.48 0.52 -1.59
CA GLY A 262 12.81 1.06 -1.29
C GLY A 262 12.98 2.50 -1.77
N LEU A 263 12.60 2.75 -3.02
CA LEU A 263 12.64 4.07 -3.65
C LEU A 263 11.57 5.02 -3.10
N ILE A 264 10.38 4.52 -2.74
CA ILE A 264 9.36 5.34 -2.03
C ILE A 264 9.91 5.83 -0.69
N PHE A 265 10.52 4.96 0.12
CA PHE A 265 11.06 5.38 1.41
C PHE A 265 12.20 6.39 1.26
N LEU A 266 13.03 6.26 0.23
CA LEU A 266 14.02 7.28 -0.11
C LEU A 266 13.35 8.60 -0.51
N TYR A 267 12.35 8.58 -1.39
CA TYR A 267 11.60 9.77 -1.77
C TYR A 267 10.97 10.48 -0.55
N LEU A 268 10.27 9.74 0.30
CA LEU A 268 9.64 10.25 1.51
C LEU A 268 10.66 10.89 2.45
N SER A 269 11.83 10.27 2.57
CA SER A 269 12.90 10.83 3.39
C SER A 269 13.35 12.20 2.90
N THR A 270 13.35 12.45 1.59
CA THR A 270 13.89 13.70 1.01
C THR A 270 12.96 14.91 1.10
N GLN A 271 11.68 14.74 1.47
CA GLN A 271 10.66 15.80 1.45
C GLN A 271 11.03 17.04 2.28
N ASN A 272 11.92 16.90 3.28
CA ASN A 272 12.38 18.00 4.14
C ASN A 272 13.92 18.18 4.12
N LYS A 273 14.60 17.73 3.05
CA LYS A 273 16.06 17.83 2.89
C LYS A 273 16.86 17.37 4.14
N PRO A 274 16.64 16.15 4.65
CA PRO A 274 17.38 15.66 5.79
C PRO A 274 18.86 15.46 5.43
N GLN A 275 19.69 15.29 6.45
CA GLN A 275 21.03 14.75 6.26
C GLN A 275 20.94 13.35 5.64
N LEU A 276 21.63 13.16 4.51
CA LEU A 276 21.72 11.87 3.84
C LEU A 276 22.64 10.92 4.59
N LEU A 277 22.37 9.61 4.50
CA LEU A 277 23.33 8.59 4.93
C LEU A 277 24.59 8.65 4.06
N SER A 278 25.75 8.57 4.69
CA SER A 278 27.02 8.35 4.02
C SER A 278 27.10 6.92 3.47
N GLN A 279 27.98 6.70 2.49
CA GLN A 279 28.19 5.36 1.92
C GLN A 279 28.59 4.33 2.99
N ALA A 280 29.45 4.71 3.94
CA ALA A 280 29.86 3.83 5.04
C ALA A 280 28.68 3.42 5.94
N GLU A 281 27.71 4.31 6.15
CA GLU A 281 26.48 3.98 6.89
C GLU A 281 25.60 3.03 6.09
N VAL A 282 25.47 3.25 4.77
CA VAL A 282 24.69 2.38 3.87
C VAL A 282 25.29 0.97 3.79
N ASP A 283 26.62 0.87 3.72
CA ASP A 283 27.34 -0.40 3.63
C ASP A 283 27.13 -1.26 4.89
N THR A 284 27.08 -0.61 6.05
CA THR A 284 26.93 -1.26 7.37
C THR A 284 25.48 -1.43 7.82
N LEU A 285 24.49 -1.09 6.98
CA LEU A 285 23.08 -1.33 7.29
C LEU A 285 22.82 -2.82 7.58
N PRO A 286 22.03 -3.13 8.62
CA PRO A 286 21.70 -4.50 8.98
C PRO A 286 20.74 -5.13 7.96
N GLU A 287 20.58 -6.45 8.05
CA GLU A 287 19.50 -7.17 7.37
C GLU A 287 18.12 -6.65 7.80
N HIS A 288 17.12 -6.78 6.91
CA HIS A 288 15.76 -6.30 7.16
C HIS A 288 15.17 -6.81 8.47
N SER A 289 15.31 -8.11 8.76
CA SER A 289 14.77 -8.72 9.97
C SER A 289 15.34 -8.07 11.24
N HIS A 290 16.64 -7.79 11.27
CA HIS A 290 17.27 -7.11 12.39
C HIS A 290 16.82 -5.64 12.48
N PHE A 291 16.69 -4.94 11.36
CA PHE A 291 16.16 -3.58 11.35
C PHE A 291 14.73 -3.51 11.91
N MET A 292 13.87 -4.46 11.51
CA MET A 292 12.49 -4.52 12.01
C MET A 292 12.40 -4.89 13.50
N LEU A 293 13.36 -5.68 14.03
CA LEU A 293 13.48 -5.88 15.48
C LEU A 293 13.81 -4.56 16.21
N LEU A 294 14.71 -3.74 15.66
CA LEU A 294 15.01 -2.42 16.23
C LEU A 294 13.78 -1.49 16.20
N VAL A 295 12.95 -1.56 15.16
CA VAL A 295 11.67 -0.84 15.09
C VAL A 295 10.71 -1.34 16.17
N GLY A 296 10.55 -2.65 16.33
CA GLY A 296 9.70 -3.26 17.35
C GLY A 296 10.12 -2.91 18.79
N ASP A 297 11.42 -2.80 19.02
CA ASP A 297 12.02 -2.37 20.30
C ASP A 297 11.95 -0.85 20.52
N GLY A 298 11.44 -0.07 19.57
CA GLY A 298 11.40 1.39 19.63
C GLY A 298 12.76 2.08 19.47
N LYS A 299 13.81 1.36 19.04
CA LYS A 299 15.16 1.89 18.78
C LYS A 299 15.27 2.56 17.41
N GLU A 300 14.36 2.22 16.50
CA GLU A 300 14.19 2.85 15.19
C GLU A 300 12.73 3.29 15.01
N ASN A 301 12.50 4.38 14.27
CA ASN A 301 11.16 4.86 13.99
C ASN A 301 11.03 5.18 12.50
N VAL A 302 10.29 4.32 11.79
CA VAL A 302 10.05 4.41 10.32
C VAL A 302 9.29 5.67 9.88
N ALA A 303 8.75 6.45 10.81
CA ALA A 303 8.20 7.78 10.50
C ALA A 303 9.30 8.85 10.37
N THR A 304 10.53 8.58 10.83
CA THR A 304 11.63 9.54 10.73
C THR A 304 12.30 9.46 9.36
N PRO A 305 12.71 10.60 8.76
CA PRO A 305 13.40 10.60 7.47
C PRO A 305 14.66 9.72 7.46
N ARG A 306 15.40 9.66 8.57
CA ARG A 306 16.62 8.86 8.66
C ARG A 306 16.34 7.36 8.64
N SER A 307 15.36 6.87 9.41
CA SER A 307 14.97 5.46 9.36
C SER A 307 14.34 5.07 8.02
N GLN A 308 13.63 6.00 7.36
CA GLN A 308 13.14 5.80 5.99
C GLN A 308 14.29 5.61 5.00
N GLN A 309 15.36 6.41 5.08
CA GLN A 309 16.56 6.18 4.26
C GLN A 309 17.16 4.80 4.50
N LYS A 310 17.35 4.41 5.76
CA LYS A 310 17.89 3.10 6.14
C LYS A 310 17.06 1.98 5.52
N LEU A 311 15.73 2.02 5.72
CA LEU A 311 14.82 1.01 5.20
C LEU A 311 14.81 0.98 3.66
N GLY A 312 14.87 2.15 3.02
CA GLY A 312 14.98 2.29 1.57
C GLY A 312 16.18 1.56 0.99
N PHE A 313 17.37 1.81 1.56
CA PHE A 313 18.60 1.13 1.15
C PHE A 313 18.63 -0.36 1.51
N ILE A 314 18.06 -0.77 2.65
CA ILE A 314 17.92 -2.18 3.01
C ILE A 314 17.14 -2.94 1.93
N TYR A 315 16.01 -2.40 1.48
CA TYR A 315 15.22 -3.02 0.42
C TYR A 315 15.94 -3.07 -0.94
N LEU A 316 16.67 -2.01 -1.31
CA LEU A 316 17.48 -1.99 -2.53
C LEU A 316 18.61 -3.02 -2.49
N LYS A 317 19.42 -3.04 -1.42
CA LYS A 317 20.51 -4.01 -1.23
C LYS A 317 19.99 -5.45 -1.33
N THR A 318 18.86 -5.72 -0.67
CA THR A 318 18.25 -7.05 -0.65
C THR A 318 17.80 -7.50 -2.04
N ALA A 319 17.11 -6.63 -2.78
CA ALA A 319 16.65 -6.94 -4.14
C ALA A 319 17.82 -7.14 -5.11
N LEU A 320 18.83 -6.28 -5.05
CA LEU A 320 20.03 -6.36 -5.90
C LEU A 320 20.86 -7.62 -5.60
N ALA A 321 21.03 -7.98 -4.33
CA ALA A 321 21.67 -9.25 -3.96
C ALA A 321 20.87 -10.46 -4.47
N SER A 322 19.54 -10.41 -4.36
CA SER A 322 18.66 -11.47 -4.87
C SER A 322 18.77 -11.65 -6.39
N ALA A 323 19.00 -10.57 -7.14
CA ALA A 323 19.18 -10.60 -8.58
C ALA A 323 20.49 -11.28 -9.03
N GLN A 324 21.45 -11.50 -8.12
CA GLN A 324 22.70 -12.23 -8.41
C GLN A 324 22.62 -13.74 -8.12
N THR A 325 21.45 -14.23 -7.70
CA THR A 325 21.28 -15.64 -7.31
C THR A 325 20.96 -16.55 -8.50
N SER A 326 21.25 -17.85 -8.36
CA SER A 326 20.84 -18.86 -9.34
C SER A 326 19.31 -18.94 -9.50
N ARG A 327 18.56 -18.68 -8.42
CA ARG A 327 17.09 -18.61 -8.43
C ARG A 327 16.58 -17.52 -9.36
N PHE A 328 17.24 -16.35 -9.39
CA PHE A 328 16.89 -15.27 -10.32
C PHE A 328 17.06 -15.69 -11.78
N ILE A 329 18.21 -16.29 -12.11
CA ILE A 329 18.50 -16.78 -13.47
C ILE A 329 17.44 -17.80 -13.91
N GLN A 330 17.10 -18.75 -13.03
CA GLN A 330 16.07 -19.75 -13.27
C GLN A 330 14.68 -19.12 -13.47
N ALA A 331 14.31 -18.13 -12.65
CA ALA A 331 13.04 -17.44 -12.78
C ALA A 331 12.94 -16.68 -14.10
N VAL A 332 13.98 -15.94 -14.50
CA VAL A 332 14.02 -15.24 -15.80
C VAL A 332 13.93 -16.23 -16.97
N THR A 333 14.64 -17.36 -16.89
CA THR A 333 14.60 -18.40 -17.94
C THR A 333 13.21 -19.03 -18.05
N ALA A 334 12.53 -19.24 -16.94
CA ALA A 334 11.18 -19.80 -16.92
C ALA A 334 10.14 -18.89 -17.62
N LEU A 335 10.39 -17.59 -17.76
CA LEU A 335 9.49 -16.65 -18.46
C LEU A 335 9.77 -16.53 -19.96
N HIS A 336 10.90 -17.05 -20.45
CA HIS A 336 11.26 -17.03 -21.87
C HIS A 336 10.93 -18.33 -22.61
N ASN A 337 10.57 -19.39 -21.88
CA ASN A 337 10.26 -20.72 -22.41
C ASN A 337 8.75 -20.97 -22.44
#